data_AF-A0A4Y2Q007-F1
#
_entry.id   AF-A0A4Y2Q007-F1
#
_cell.length_a   1.000
_cell.length_b   1.000
_cell.length_c   1.000
_cell.angle_alpha   90.00
_cell.angle_beta   90.00
_cell.angle_gamma   90.00
#
_symmetry.space_group_name_H-M   'P 1'
#
loop_
_entity.id
_entity.type
_entity.pdbx_description
1 polymer ?
#
loop_
_entity_poly.entity_id
_entity_poly.type
_entity_poly.pdbx_seq_one_letter_code
_entity_poly.pdbx_strand_id
1 'polypeptide(L)' 'METDISVNALTMTTEDSWSSSEIQKAQLEDPDIRPILKMKLNSTDRPSWQEISQESPTTKRYWALWNSLHLKDGVLYRY' A
#
# COMPACT_ATOMS: atom_id res chain seq x y z
N MET A 1 27.07 43.61 -0.98
CA MET A 1 26.00 43.52 0.04
C MET A 1 24.72 43.62 -0.73
N GLU A 2 24.07 42.49 -0.96
CA GLU A 2 22.75 42.41 -1.56
C GLU A 2 22.20 41.05 -1.13
N THR A 3 21.25 41.11 -0.20
CA THR A 3 20.49 39.96 0.28
C THR A 3 19.26 39.76 -0.60
N ASP A 4 18.69 38.56 -0.49
CA ASP A 4 17.29 38.24 -0.76
C ASP A 4 16.85 38.05 -2.22
N ILE A 5 16.73 36.79 -2.63
CA ILE A 5 15.38 36.19 -2.71
C ILE A 5 15.42 34.80 -2.05
N SER A 6 14.88 34.76 -0.85
CA SER A 6 14.53 33.58 -0.08
C SER A 6 13.39 32.79 -0.74
N VAL A 7 13.57 31.48 -0.84
CA VAL A 7 12.61 30.38 -0.59
C VAL A 7 11.11 30.64 -0.87
N ASN A 8 10.68 30.86 -2.11
CA ASN A 8 9.24 30.94 -2.45
C ASN A 8 8.80 29.99 -3.59
N ALA A 9 9.43 28.82 -3.75
CA ALA A 9 8.85 27.70 -4.50
C ALA A 9 8.23 26.64 -3.56
N LEU A 10 7.98 27.03 -2.31
CA LEU A 10 7.29 26.25 -1.30
C LEU A 10 5.91 26.91 -1.09
N THR A 11 4.90 26.47 -1.83
CA THR A 11 3.48 26.41 -1.43
C THR A 11 2.59 26.18 -2.66
N MET A 12 1.71 25.18 -2.57
CA MET A 12 0.53 24.88 -3.43
C MET A 12 0.70 23.80 -4.52
N THR A 13 0.80 22.53 -4.13
CA THR A 13 -0.33 21.55 -4.02
C THR A 13 0.23 20.15 -3.71
N THR A 14 0.67 19.92 -2.48
CA THR A 14 1.14 18.61 -1.99
C THR A 14 0.38 18.20 -0.74
N GLU A 15 -0.88 18.62 -0.61
CA GLU A 15 -1.73 18.33 0.56
C GLU A 15 -2.80 17.27 0.29
N ASP A 16 -2.90 16.74 -0.93
CA ASP A 16 -3.93 15.73 -1.28
C ASP A 16 -3.35 14.43 -1.87
N SER A 17 -2.03 14.34 -2.01
CA SER A 17 -1.35 13.10 -2.41
C SER A 17 -0.68 12.47 -1.21
N TRP A 18 -1.25 11.39 -0.68
CA TRP A 18 -0.59 10.58 0.32
C TRP A 18 0.77 10.10 -0.19
N SER A 19 1.80 10.21 0.66
CA SER A 19 3.10 9.60 0.37
C SER A 19 2.99 8.08 0.34
N SER A 20 3.88 7.41 -0.39
CA SER A 20 3.92 5.94 -0.44
C SER A 20 4.06 5.32 0.97
N SER A 21 4.83 5.95 1.86
CA SER A 21 4.96 5.53 3.26
C SER A 21 3.64 5.65 4.05
N GLU A 22 2.85 6.70 3.80
CA GLU A 22 1.54 6.85 4.46
C GLU A 22 0.55 5.80 3.94
N ILE A 23 0.54 5.54 2.63
CA ILE A 23 -0.31 4.50 2.04
C ILE A 23 0.08 3.12 2.58
N GLN A 24 1.38 2.81 2.61
CA GLN A 24 1.87 1.56 3.17
C GLN A 24 1.44 1.41 4.63
N LYS A 25 1.59 2.47 5.44
CA LYS A 25 1.18 2.47 6.83
C LYS A 25 -0.31 2.21 6.97
N ALA A 26 -1.17 2.89 6.21
CA ALA A 26 -2.61 2.64 6.27
C ALA A 26 -2.99 1.23 5.82
N GLN A 27 -2.35 0.68 4.79
CA GLN A 27 -2.57 -0.70 4.38
C GLN A 27 -2.13 -1.72 5.45
N LEU A 28 -1.08 -1.41 6.21
CA LEU A 28 -0.63 -2.21 7.35
C LEU A 28 -1.53 -2.05 8.58
N GLU A 29 -2.28 -0.96 8.70
CA GLU A 29 -3.25 -0.73 9.77
C GLU A 29 -4.62 -1.34 9.44
N ASP A 30 -4.99 -1.41 8.16
CA ASP A 30 -6.23 -2.02 7.69
C ASP A 30 -6.24 -3.55 7.93
N PRO A 31 -7.19 -4.08 8.72
CA PRO A 31 -7.24 -5.51 9.07
C PRO A 31 -7.55 -6.43 7.89
N ASP A 32 -8.17 -5.92 6.82
CA ASP A 32 -8.55 -6.67 5.63
C ASP A 32 -7.44 -6.64 4.55
N ILE A 33 -6.64 -5.57 4.52
CA ILE A 33 -5.51 -5.44 3.57
C ILE A 33 -4.20 -5.97 4.15
N ARG A 34 -3.94 -5.75 5.44
CA ARG A 34 -2.71 -6.16 6.11
C ARG A 34 -2.34 -7.64 5.89
N PRO A 35 -3.27 -8.61 6.00
CA PRO A 35 -2.91 -10.02 5.80
C PRO A 35 -2.42 -10.29 4.37
N ILE A 36 -3.13 -9.77 3.35
CA ILE A 36 -2.75 -10.01 1.96
C ILE A 36 -1.45 -9.28 1.58
N LEU A 37 -1.23 -8.07 2.12
CA LEU A 37 0.03 -7.34 1.97
C LEU A 37 1.21 -8.14 2.54
N LYS A 38 1.09 -8.66 3.76
CA LYS A 38 2.14 -9.49 4.38
C LYS A 38 2.42 -10.75 3.56
N MET A 39 1.38 -11.45 3.10
CA MET A 39 1.55 -12.63 2.25
C MET A 39 2.30 -12.28 0.96
N LYS A 40 1.96 -11.16 0.31
CA LYS A 40 2.58 -10.73 -0.94
C LYS A 40 4.03 -10.27 -0.77
N LEU A 41 4.36 -9.72 0.39
CA LEU A 41 5.74 -9.38 0.77
C LEU A 41 6.59 -10.63 1.03
N ASN A 42 5.98 -11.69 1.57
CA ASN A 42 6.69 -12.92 1.96
C ASN A 42 6.83 -13.93 0.82
N SER A 43 5.94 -13.91 -0.17
CA SER A 43 5.94 -14.89 -1.27
C SER A 43 5.38 -14.34 -2.57
N THR A 44 5.94 -14.79 -3.69
CA THR A 44 5.39 -14.58 -5.03
C THR A 44 4.18 -15.47 -5.30
N ASP A 45 4.17 -16.67 -4.70
CA ASP A 45 3.16 -17.70 -4.93
C ASP A 45 1.88 -17.41 -4.17
N ARG A 46 0.74 -17.78 -4.78
CA ARG A 46 -0.56 -17.59 -4.16
C ARG A 46 -0.69 -18.48 -2.92
N PRO A 47 -1.09 -17.93 -1.76
CA PRO A 47 -1.35 -18.72 -0.56
C PRO A 47 -2.38 -19.81 -0.85
N SER A 48 -2.32 -20.90 -0.11
CA SER A 48 -3.33 -21.95 -0.17
C SER A 48 -4.68 -21.46 0.38
N TRP A 49 -5.74 -22.20 0.07
CA TRP A 49 -7.06 -21.91 0.65
C TRP A 49 -7.09 -22.10 2.18
N GLN A 50 -6.31 -23.05 2.71
CA GLN A 50 -6.27 -23.30 4.16
C GLN A 50 -5.75 -22.08 4.91
N GLU A 51 -4.68 -21.45 4.41
CA GLU A 51 -4.08 -20.24 4.97
C GLU A 51 -5.04 -19.05 4.97
N ILE A 52 -5.90 -18.92 3.95
CA ILE A 52 -6.84 -17.79 3.85
C ILE A 52 -8.23 -18.07 4.44
N SER A 53 -8.54 -19.33 4.78
CA SER A 53 -9.91 -19.77 5.11
C SER A 53 -10.50 -19.08 6.34
N GLN A 54 -9.65 -18.66 7.30
CA GLN A 54 -10.07 -17.97 8.52
C GLN A 54 -10.04 -16.44 8.40
N GLU A 55 -9.49 -15.91 7.30
CA GLU A 55 -9.42 -14.47 7.07
C GLU A 55 -10.78 -13.88 6.73
N SER A 56 -10.86 -12.55 6.78
CA SER A 56 -12.10 -11.83 6.49
C SER A 56 -12.58 -12.08 5.05
N PRO A 57 -13.89 -11.89 4.77
CA PRO A 57 -14.41 -11.96 3.41
C PRO A 57 -13.71 -11.00 2.44
N THR A 58 -13.28 -9.82 2.91
CA THR A 58 -12.57 -8.84 2.11
C THR A 58 -11.17 -9.35 1.74
N THR A 59 -10.41 -9.87 2.71
CA THR A 59 -9.10 -10.49 2.47
C THR A 59 -9.19 -11.63 1.45
N LYS A 60 -10.22 -12.48 1.56
CA LYS A 60 -10.47 -13.57 0.61
C LYS A 60 -10.76 -13.08 -0.81
N ARG A 61 -11.42 -11.93 -0.97
CA ARG A 61 -11.60 -11.29 -2.30
C ARG A 61 -10.28 -10.85 -2.89
N TYR A 62 -9.40 -10.23 -2.09
CA TYR A 62 -8.05 -9.89 -2.55
C TYR A 62 -7.22 -11.12 -2.90
N TRP A 63 -7.33 -12.21 -2.12
CA TRP A 63 -6.72 -13.49 -2.45
C TRP A 63 -7.21 -14.07 -3.78
N ALA A 64 -8.51 -13.95 -4.09
CA ALA A 64 -9.04 -14.34 -5.39
C ALA A 64 -8.46 -13.50 -6.54
N LEU A 65 -8.08 -12.24 -6.25
CA LEU A 65 -7.45 -11.31 -7.18
C LEU A 65 -5.91 -11.36 -7.14
N TRP A 66 -5.30 -12.38 -6.53
CA TRP A 66 -3.85 -12.44 -6.27
C TRP A 66 -2.96 -12.09 -7.47
N ASN A 67 -3.33 -12.54 -8.67
CA ASN A 67 -2.55 -12.33 -9.89
C ASN A 67 -2.63 -10.87 -10.41
N SER A 68 -3.66 -10.13 -10.02
CA SER A 68 -3.83 -8.70 -10.33
C SER A 68 -3.18 -7.80 -9.27
N LEU A 69 -2.76 -8.37 -8.13
CA LEU A 69 -2.11 -7.64 -7.06
C LEU A 69 -0.59 -7.60 -7.25
N HIS A 70 -0.02 -6.41 -7.13
CA HIS A 70 1.42 -6.19 -7.23
C HIS A 70 1.92 -5.25 -6.13
N LEU A 71 3.20 -5.37 -5.82
CA LEU A 71 3.87 -4.52 -4.86
C LEU A 71 4.73 -3.50 -5.58
N LYS A 72 4.64 -2.25 -5.13
CA LYS A 72 5.57 -1.18 -5.52
C LYS A 72 5.93 -0.39 -4.27
N ASP A 73 7.22 -0.31 -3.97
CA ASP A 73 7.75 0.38 -2.79
C ASP A 73 7.07 -0.08 -1.47
N GLY A 74 6.67 -1.37 -1.43
CA GLY A 74 6.00 -1.97 -0.29
C GLY A 74 4.52 -1.60 -0.11
N VAL A 75 3.93 -0.90 -1.09
CA VAL A 75 2.49 -0.62 -1.20
C VAL A 75 1.85 -1.65 -2.14
N LEU A 76 0.69 -2.16 -1.75
CA LEU A 76 -0.12 -3.07 -2.54
C LEU A 76 -1.01 -2.31 -3.52
N TYR A 77 -0.89 -2.65 -4.81
CA TYR A 77 -1.70 -2.09 -5.88
C TYR A 77 -2.49 -3.19 -6.59
N ARG A 78 -3.61 -2.80 -7.19
CA ARG A 78 -4.42 -3.65 -8.06
C ARG A 78 -4.39 -3.06 -9.48
N TYR A 79 -4.09 -3.90 -10.48
CA TYR A 79 -4.30 -3.57 -11.89
C TYR A 79 -5.79 -3.52 -12.25
#